data_AF-A0A850C1Q0-F1
#
_entry.id   AF-A0A850C1Q0-F1
#
_cell.length_a   1.000
_cell.length_b   1.000
_cell.length_c   1.000
_cell.angle_alpha   90.00
_cell.angle_beta   90.00
_cell.angle_gamma   90.00
#
_symmetry.space_group_name_H-M   'P 1'
#
loop_
_entity.id
_entity.type
_entity.pdbx_description
1 polymer ?
#
loop_
_entity_poly.entity_id
_entity_poly.type
_entity_poly.pdbx_seq_one_letter_code
_entity_poly.pdbx_strand_id
1 'polypeptide(L)'
;MKFTLPARRPFNFSSVVHSHGWRQLAPFSYDEATNTLGYILCLSNGHVIELKLNDGKDGVNVETDKLNKAEQKEAADAVTWMFGLDMDFSDFYNASRAEPKLARAKKQALGRVLRSSTLFEDVVKTIFTTNTLWGATKNMTRKLVDEFGVPLLSNGRVVASDSEPRIETKAFPTPDSIAASDPETLKEKIRVGYRAPAIHELAVRVASGKFDLEALKHSSLPTLELRKELMTINGVGPYAAANLLLILGRSDFIPIDSWALKLVSHEWYRGKPITAKEVEKHFEKWGEFKGLAFWFWDWKYHE
;
A
#
# COMPACT_ATOMS: atom_id res chain seq x y z
N MET A 1 -25.21 1.45 -2.18
CA MET A 1 -25.55 0.82 -0.88
C MET A 1 -24.57 1.26 0.20
N LYS A 2 -24.90 1.05 1.48
CA LYS A 2 -24.00 1.34 2.61
C LYS A 2 -23.93 0.15 3.56
N PHE A 3 -22.74 -0.16 4.07
CA PHE A 3 -22.52 -1.17 5.11
C PHE A 3 -21.28 -0.82 5.94
N THR A 4 -21.14 -1.40 7.12
CA THR A 4 -19.99 -1.16 8.02
C THR A 4 -19.24 -2.47 8.25
N LEU A 5 -17.91 -2.41 8.16
CA LEU A 5 -17.02 -3.52 8.45
C LEU A 5 -16.36 -3.31 9.82
N PRO A 6 -16.45 -4.28 10.74
CA PRO A 6 -15.85 -4.15 12.05
C PRO A 6 -14.32 -4.30 11.98
N ALA A 7 -13.62 -3.55 12.82
CA ALA A 7 -12.18 -3.65 12.99
C ALA A 7 -11.83 -4.23 14.36
N ARG A 8 -10.78 -5.05 14.42
CA ARG A 8 -10.17 -5.49 15.68
C ARG A 8 -9.61 -4.26 16.41
N ARG A 9 -10.11 -4.02 17.62
CA ARG A 9 -9.74 -2.84 18.41
C ARG A 9 -8.35 -2.98 19.06
N PRO A 10 -7.66 -1.85 19.32
CA PRO A 10 -8.02 -0.48 18.91
C PRO A 10 -7.85 -0.28 17.40
N PHE A 11 -8.68 0.59 16.84
CA PHE A 11 -8.65 0.98 15.42
C PHE A 11 -8.86 2.49 15.30
N ASN A 12 -8.19 3.12 14.35
CA ASN A 12 -8.33 4.53 14.00
C ASN A 12 -8.21 4.66 12.49
N PHE A 13 -9.29 5.04 11.81
CA PHE A 13 -9.34 5.17 10.36
C PHE A 13 -8.25 6.11 9.83
N SER A 14 -8.15 7.31 10.41
CA SER A 14 -7.20 8.33 9.96
C SER A 14 -5.75 7.90 10.16
N SER A 15 -5.41 7.15 11.21
CA SER A 15 -4.07 6.61 11.40
C SER A 15 -3.66 5.61 10.33
N VAL A 16 -4.59 4.80 9.80
CA VAL A 16 -4.32 3.90 8.67
C VAL A 16 -4.18 4.70 7.38
N VAL A 17 -5.12 5.61 7.09
CA VAL A 17 -5.10 6.38 5.85
C VAL A 17 -3.83 7.24 5.71
N HIS A 18 -3.34 7.78 6.83
CA HIS A 18 -2.15 8.62 6.87
C HIS A 18 -0.86 7.84 7.19
N SER A 19 -0.89 6.50 7.17
CA SER A 19 0.28 5.68 7.51
C SER A 19 1.45 5.87 6.54
N HIS A 20 1.17 6.24 5.29
CA HIS A 20 2.14 6.60 4.24
C HIS A 20 1.42 7.19 3.01
N GLY A 21 2.17 7.41 1.92
CA GLY A 21 1.69 8.08 0.71
C GLY A 21 0.68 7.31 -0.15
N TRP A 22 0.27 6.06 0.15
CA TRP A 22 -0.60 5.29 -0.76
C TRP A 22 -1.91 5.97 -1.12
N ARG A 23 -2.51 6.69 -0.16
CA ARG A 23 -3.74 7.47 -0.40
C ARG A 23 -3.60 8.49 -1.54
N GLN A 24 -2.37 8.86 -1.91
CA GLN A 24 -2.07 9.84 -2.96
C GLN A 24 -1.74 9.19 -4.31
N LEU A 25 -1.79 7.86 -4.41
CA LEU A 25 -1.54 7.10 -5.62
C LEU A 25 -2.83 6.52 -6.18
N ALA A 26 -3.12 6.82 -7.44
CA ALA A 26 -4.25 6.24 -8.16
C ALA A 26 -4.30 4.69 -7.99
N PRO A 27 -5.50 4.10 -7.86
CA PRO A 27 -6.81 4.74 -8.01
C PRO A 27 -7.38 5.25 -6.68
N PHE A 28 -6.55 5.49 -5.66
CA PHE A 28 -7.02 6.19 -4.46
C PHE A 28 -7.32 7.67 -4.75
N SER A 29 -8.36 8.17 -4.11
CA SER A 29 -8.64 9.59 -3.95
C SER A 29 -8.92 9.88 -2.47
N TYR A 30 -8.79 11.14 -2.04
CA TYR A 30 -9.05 11.49 -0.65
C TYR A 30 -9.68 12.88 -0.54
N ASP A 31 -10.82 12.94 0.13
CA ASP A 31 -11.51 14.19 0.46
C ASP A 31 -11.21 14.57 1.91
N GLU A 32 -10.36 15.58 2.08
CA GLU A 32 -9.96 16.12 3.39
C GLU A 32 -11.16 16.73 4.15
N ALA A 33 -12.15 17.30 3.45
CA ALA A 33 -13.29 17.97 4.09
C ALA A 33 -14.24 16.98 4.75
N THR A 34 -14.39 15.79 4.16
CA THR A 34 -15.27 14.73 4.66
C THR A 34 -14.52 13.57 5.33
N ASN A 35 -13.18 13.60 5.38
CA ASN A 35 -12.33 12.50 5.87
C ASN A 35 -12.70 11.17 5.17
N THR A 36 -12.89 11.23 3.85
CA THR A 36 -13.33 10.09 3.03
C THR A 36 -12.22 9.66 2.07
N LEU A 37 -11.82 8.39 2.16
CA LEU A 37 -10.94 7.74 1.20
C LEU A 37 -11.79 7.14 0.08
N GLY A 38 -11.56 7.58 -1.15
CA GLY A 38 -12.11 6.96 -2.35
C GLY A 38 -11.17 5.93 -2.93
N TYR A 39 -11.72 4.87 -3.54
CA TYR A 39 -10.93 3.88 -4.28
C TYR A 39 -11.78 3.25 -5.40
N ILE A 40 -11.23 3.16 -6.61
CA ILE A 40 -11.89 2.48 -7.73
C ILE A 40 -11.44 1.02 -7.76
N LEU A 41 -12.37 0.11 -7.44
CA LEU A 41 -12.12 -1.32 -7.36
C LEU A 41 -12.65 -2.02 -8.63
N CYS A 42 -11.83 -2.87 -9.24
CA CYS A 42 -12.28 -3.83 -10.24
C CYS A 42 -12.54 -5.18 -9.56
N LEU A 43 -13.78 -5.66 -9.61
CA LEU A 43 -14.16 -6.96 -9.09
C LEU A 43 -13.75 -8.08 -10.07
N SER A 44 -13.69 -9.32 -9.56
CA SER A 44 -13.29 -10.53 -10.29
C SER A 44 -14.15 -10.81 -11.54
N ASN A 45 -15.39 -10.34 -11.56
CA ASN A 45 -16.28 -10.44 -12.72
C ASN A 45 -16.11 -9.29 -13.75
N GLY A 46 -15.13 -8.40 -13.54
CA GLY A 46 -14.86 -7.23 -14.37
C GLY A 46 -15.74 -6.00 -14.07
N HIS A 47 -16.65 -6.09 -13.10
CA HIS A 47 -17.45 -4.93 -12.66
C HIS A 47 -16.58 -3.97 -11.88
N VAL A 48 -16.45 -2.74 -12.38
CA VAL A 48 -15.71 -1.66 -11.71
C VAL A 48 -16.66 -0.82 -10.87
N ILE A 49 -16.30 -0.57 -9.61
CA ILE A 49 -17.12 0.16 -8.65
C ILE A 49 -16.31 1.24 -7.93
N GLU A 50 -16.97 2.32 -7.53
CA GLU A 50 -16.40 3.30 -6.60
C GLU A 50 -16.67 2.87 -5.16
N LEU A 51 -15.63 2.86 -4.32
CA LEU A 51 -15.74 2.74 -2.88
C LEU A 51 -15.49 4.10 -2.23
N LYS A 52 -16.40 4.55 -1.37
CA LYS A 52 -16.22 5.68 -0.45
C LYS A 52 -16.13 5.15 0.97
N LEU A 53 -14.98 5.36 1.60
CA LEU A 53 -14.59 4.77 2.86
C LEU A 53 -14.37 5.88 3.90
N ASN A 54 -15.02 5.79 5.05
CA ASN A 54 -14.81 6.75 6.14
C ASN A 54 -14.89 6.08 7.51
N ASP A 55 -14.56 6.85 8.55
CA ASP A 55 -14.52 6.39 9.94
C ASP A 55 -15.88 5.92 10.43
N GLY A 56 -15.97 4.64 10.76
CA GLY A 56 -17.12 4.02 11.41
C GLY A 56 -16.86 3.84 12.89
N LYS A 57 -17.91 3.91 13.72
CA LYS A 57 -17.82 3.75 15.18
C LYS A 57 -16.96 2.56 15.63
N ASP A 58 -17.04 1.46 14.88
CA ASP A 58 -16.38 0.18 15.19
C ASP A 58 -15.50 -0.34 14.05
N GLY A 59 -15.14 0.49 13.08
CA GLY A 59 -14.35 0.08 11.91
C GLY A 59 -14.50 1.02 10.73
N VAL A 60 -14.82 0.50 9.55
CA VAL A 60 -14.89 1.28 8.30
C VAL A 60 -16.31 1.25 7.75
N ASN A 61 -16.89 2.43 7.50
CA ASN A 61 -18.11 2.53 6.72
C ASN A 61 -17.75 2.48 5.23
N VAL A 62 -18.52 1.70 4.47
CA VAL A 62 -18.37 1.54 3.03
C VAL A 62 -19.64 2.03 2.35
N GLU A 63 -19.48 2.96 1.42
CA GLU A 63 -20.51 3.40 0.48
C GLU A 63 -20.08 3.10 -0.94
N THR A 64 -20.96 2.49 -1.73
CA THR A 64 -20.70 2.07 -3.12
C THR A 64 -22.01 1.94 -3.89
N ASP A 65 -22.00 1.46 -5.13
CA ASP A 65 -23.21 1.16 -5.91
C ASP A 65 -24.00 -0.03 -5.35
N LYS A 66 -25.08 -0.46 -6.01
CA LYS A 66 -25.79 -1.68 -5.61
C LYS A 66 -25.01 -2.90 -6.10
N LEU A 67 -24.65 -3.78 -5.17
CA LEU A 67 -23.92 -5.01 -5.44
C LEU A 67 -24.80 -6.23 -5.21
N ASN A 68 -24.57 -7.30 -5.96
CA ASN A 68 -25.08 -8.61 -5.57
C ASN A 68 -24.31 -9.18 -4.37
N LYS A 69 -24.75 -10.31 -3.81
CA LYS A 69 -24.13 -10.88 -2.59
C LYS A 69 -22.66 -11.26 -2.77
N ALA A 70 -22.27 -11.78 -3.93
CA ALA A 70 -20.89 -12.19 -4.20
C ALA A 70 -19.98 -10.96 -4.33
N GLU A 71 -20.42 -9.95 -5.10
CA GLU A 71 -19.72 -8.67 -5.25
C GLU A 71 -19.58 -7.92 -3.93
N GLN A 72 -20.64 -7.90 -3.11
CA GLN A 72 -20.59 -7.28 -1.78
C GLN A 72 -19.57 -7.98 -0.88
N LYS A 73 -19.50 -9.32 -0.94
CA LYS A 73 -18.51 -10.09 -0.17
C LYS A 73 -17.09 -9.76 -0.64
N GLU A 74 -16.86 -9.73 -1.94
CA GLU A 74 -15.55 -9.41 -2.51
C GLU A 74 -15.10 -7.99 -2.15
N ALA A 75 -15.99 -6.99 -2.26
CA ALA A 75 -15.70 -5.63 -1.82
C ALA A 75 -15.40 -5.55 -0.31
N ALA A 76 -16.13 -6.32 0.52
CA ALA A 76 -15.87 -6.38 1.95
C ALA A 76 -14.51 -7.02 2.28
N ASP A 77 -14.15 -8.10 1.59
CA ASP A 77 -12.84 -8.76 1.74
C ASP A 77 -11.71 -7.81 1.31
N ALA A 78 -11.88 -7.08 0.21
CA ALA A 78 -10.92 -6.08 -0.26
C ALA A 78 -10.71 -4.95 0.75
N VAL A 79 -11.79 -4.35 1.29
CA VAL A 79 -11.67 -3.29 2.31
C VAL A 79 -11.06 -3.84 3.62
N THR A 80 -11.42 -5.05 4.00
CA THR A 80 -10.82 -5.74 5.16
C THR A 80 -9.31 -5.87 4.99
N TRP A 81 -8.86 -6.30 3.81
CA TRP A 81 -7.45 -6.39 3.45
C TRP A 81 -6.77 -5.02 3.45
N MET A 82 -7.33 -4.03 2.73
CA MET A 82 -6.77 -2.69 2.55
C MET A 82 -6.48 -1.99 3.87
N PHE A 83 -7.36 -2.17 4.86
CA PHE A 83 -7.21 -1.57 6.18
C PHE A 83 -6.60 -2.51 7.22
N GLY A 84 -6.37 -3.79 6.91
CA GLY A 84 -5.93 -4.79 7.90
C GLY A 84 -6.87 -4.87 9.11
N LEU A 85 -8.19 -4.90 8.85
CA LEU A 85 -9.22 -4.80 9.91
C LEU A 85 -9.15 -5.97 10.90
N ASP A 86 -8.62 -7.12 10.50
CA ASP A 86 -8.45 -8.34 11.29
C ASP A 86 -7.18 -8.37 12.15
N MET A 87 -6.19 -7.53 11.82
CA MET A 87 -4.86 -7.55 12.45
C MET A 87 -4.91 -7.20 13.95
N ASP A 88 -4.01 -7.80 14.73
CA ASP A 88 -3.79 -7.50 16.14
C ASP A 88 -2.42 -6.86 16.34
N PHE A 89 -2.37 -5.81 17.16
CA PHE A 89 -1.14 -5.11 17.54
C PHE A 89 -0.97 -5.06 19.06
N SER A 90 -1.71 -5.88 19.82
CA SER A 90 -1.65 -5.93 21.28
C SER A 90 -0.22 -6.16 21.79
N ASP A 91 0.54 -7.05 21.17
CA ASP A 91 1.92 -7.34 21.55
C ASP A 91 2.86 -6.17 21.23
N PHE A 92 2.69 -5.53 20.08
CA PHE A 92 3.41 -4.29 19.75
C PHE A 92 3.10 -3.17 20.75
N TYR A 93 1.84 -3.01 21.18
CA TYR A 93 1.46 -2.03 22.18
C TYR A 93 2.03 -2.33 23.57
N ASN A 94 2.17 -3.61 23.91
CA ASN A 94 2.83 -4.02 25.15
C ASN A 94 4.33 -3.71 25.09
N ALA A 95 4.99 -4.07 23.99
CA ALA A 95 6.42 -3.81 23.78
C ALA A 95 6.75 -2.30 23.73
N SER A 96 5.87 -1.48 23.14
CA SER A 96 6.09 -0.03 22.97
C SER A 96 5.73 0.83 24.19
N ARG A 97 5.10 0.26 25.22
CA ARG A 97 4.53 1.02 26.35
C ARG A 97 5.53 1.91 27.09
N ALA A 98 6.77 1.44 27.24
CA ALA A 98 7.82 2.14 27.97
C ALA A 98 8.69 3.04 27.09
N GLU A 99 8.48 3.07 25.77
CA GLU A 99 9.25 3.89 24.83
C GLU A 99 8.53 5.22 24.60
N PRO A 100 9.07 6.37 25.07
CA PRO A 100 8.44 7.67 24.88
C PRO A 100 8.17 8.00 23.41
N LYS A 101 9.06 7.56 22.50
CA LYS A 101 8.93 7.77 21.06
C LYS A 101 7.81 6.97 20.40
N LEU A 102 7.23 6.00 21.12
CA LEU A 102 6.08 5.22 20.69
C LEU A 102 4.89 5.36 21.66
N ALA A 103 4.92 6.34 22.59
CA ALA A 103 3.86 6.52 23.59
C ALA A 103 2.47 6.72 22.98
N ARG A 104 2.39 7.23 21.74
CA ARG A 104 1.14 7.41 21.00
C ARG A 104 0.61 6.14 20.32
N ALA A 105 1.40 5.06 20.23
CA ALA A 105 1.08 3.89 19.43
C ALA A 105 -0.29 3.30 19.76
N LYS A 106 -0.55 2.98 21.04
CA LYS A 106 -1.85 2.44 21.46
C LYS A 106 -2.96 3.48 21.41
N LYS A 107 -2.70 4.72 21.83
CA LYS A 107 -3.70 5.80 21.90
C LYS A 107 -4.25 6.16 20.52
N GLN A 108 -3.41 6.11 19.49
CA GLN A 108 -3.77 6.40 18.11
C GLN A 108 -3.99 5.13 17.28
N ALA A 109 -4.00 3.95 17.89
CA ALA A 109 -4.16 2.67 17.18
C ALA A 109 -3.18 2.48 16.00
N LEU A 110 -1.91 2.91 16.17
CA LEU A 110 -0.85 2.75 15.17
C LEU A 110 -0.50 1.28 14.98
N GLY A 111 0.07 0.91 13.84
CA GLY A 111 0.47 -0.46 13.52
C GLY A 111 0.02 -0.88 12.12
N ARG A 112 -1.22 -0.53 11.76
CA ARG A 112 -1.77 -0.77 10.42
C ARG A 112 -1.20 0.22 9.43
N VAL A 113 -0.89 -0.28 8.23
CA VAL A 113 -0.53 0.53 7.07
C VAL A 113 -1.57 0.32 5.97
N LEU A 114 -1.94 1.39 5.26
CA LEU A 114 -2.90 1.33 4.16
C LEU A 114 -2.33 0.49 3.00
N ARG A 115 -3.09 -0.50 2.55
CA ARG A 115 -2.73 -1.36 1.42
C ARG A 115 -3.59 -1.05 0.22
N SER A 116 -3.10 -1.39 -0.96
CA SER A 116 -3.94 -1.51 -2.14
C SER A 116 -4.85 -2.75 -2.07
N SER A 117 -5.84 -2.86 -2.96
CA SER A 117 -6.78 -4.01 -2.95
C SER A 117 -6.08 -5.33 -3.28
N THR A 118 -5.04 -5.29 -4.12
CA THR A 118 -4.24 -6.45 -4.53
C THR A 118 -2.78 -6.29 -4.11
N LEU A 119 -2.11 -7.40 -3.84
CA LEU A 119 -0.67 -7.38 -3.60
C LEU A 119 0.08 -7.03 -4.90
N PHE A 120 -0.46 -7.42 -6.06
CA PHE A 120 0.05 -6.98 -7.36
C PHE A 120 0.19 -5.46 -7.46
N GLU A 121 -0.86 -4.71 -7.11
CA GLU A 121 -0.82 -3.26 -7.10
C GLU A 121 0.24 -2.72 -6.12
N ASP A 122 0.29 -3.27 -4.90
CA ASP A 122 1.29 -2.89 -3.90
C ASP A 122 2.74 -3.10 -4.39
N VAL A 123 3.00 -4.21 -5.10
CA VAL A 123 4.32 -4.51 -5.69
C VAL A 123 4.67 -3.52 -6.79
N VAL A 124 3.77 -3.29 -7.75
CA VAL A 124 4.02 -2.35 -8.86
C VAL A 124 4.25 -0.94 -8.33
N LYS A 125 3.40 -0.46 -7.42
CA LYS A 125 3.58 0.85 -6.80
C LYS A 125 4.88 0.90 -5.98
N THR A 126 5.28 -0.18 -5.29
CA THR A 126 6.57 -0.24 -4.57
C THR A 126 7.74 -0.13 -5.54
N ILE A 127 7.72 -0.83 -6.68
CA ILE A 127 8.74 -0.71 -7.74
C ILE A 127 8.83 0.75 -8.21
N PHE A 128 7.72 1.46 -8.35
CA PHE A 128 7.72 2.87 -8.70
C PHE A 128 8.45 3.75 -7.68
N THR A 129 8.44 3.42 -6.38
CA THR A 129 9.13 4.23 -5.35
C THR A 129 10.66 4.13 -5.39
N THR A 130 11.21 3.08 -5.99
CA THR A 130 12.67 2.83 -5.98
C THR A 130 13.42 3.92 -6.73
N ASN A 131 14.51 4.49 -6.18
CA ASN A 131 15.36 5.50 -6.85
C ASN A 131 14.57 6.59 -7.60
N THR A 132 13.57 7.19 -6.95
CA THR A 132 12.78 8.26 -7.54
C THR A 132 12.25 9.22 -6.49
N LEU A 133 11.71 10.35 -6.95
CA LEU A 133 10.99 11.28 -6.10
C LEU A 133 9.51 10.90 -6.01
N TRP A 134 8.87 11.28 -4.91
CA TRP A 134 7.46 10.98 -4.69
C TRP A 134 6.55 11.53 -5.80
N GLY A 135 6.81 12.75 -6.28
CA GLY A 135 6.08 13.33 -7.42
C GLY A 135 6.15 12.49 -8.71
N ALA A 136 7.30 11.86 -8.98
CA ALA A 136 7.46 10.96 -10.12
C ALA A 136 6.72 9.62 -9.89
N THR A 137 6.70 9.10 -8.65
CA THR A 137 5.89 7.93 -8.28
C THR A 137 4.40 8.16 -8.55
N LYS A 138 3.86 9.31 -8.09
CA LYS A 138 2.47 9.71 -8.36
C LYS A 138 2.18 9.76 -9.86
N ASN A 139 3.08 10.39 -10.63
CA ASN A 139 2.92 10.51 -12.08
C ASN A 139 2.97 9.18 -12.83
N MET A 140 3.90 8.28 -12.49
CA MET A 140 3.97 6.94 -13.09
C MET A 140 2.72 6.13 -12.78
N THR A 141 2.27 6.14 -11.52
CA THR A 141 1.09 5.40 -11.10
C THR A 141 -0.17 5.90 -11.81
N ARG A 142 -0.37 7.22 -11.83
CA ARG A 142 -1.50 7.84 -12.53
C ARG A 142 -1.50 7.47 -14.01
N LYS A 143 -0.37 7.63 -14.71
CA LYS A 143 -0.28 7.27 -16.13
C LYS A 143 -0.59 5.80 -16.38
N LEU A 144 -0.13 4.91 -15.49
CA LEU A 144 -0.39 3.47 -15.60
C LEU A 144 -1.90 3.18 -15.52
N VAL A 145 -2.59 3.80 -14.55
CA VAL A 145 -4.04 3.70 -14.40
C VAL A 145 -4.78 4.36 -15.58
N ASP A 146 -4.29 5.50 -16.07
CA ASP A 146 -4.88 6.21 -17.21
C ASP A 146 -4.81 5.38 -18.50
N GLU A 147 -3.69 4.72 -18.76
CA GLU A 147 -3.46 3.95 -19.98
C GLU A 147 -4.11 2.55 -19.92
N PHE A 148 -3.90 1.83 -18.82
CA PHE A 148 -4.23 0.41 -18.69
C PHE A 148 -5.35 0.10 -17.68
N GLY A 149 -5.84 1.11 -16.96
CA GLY A 149 -6.88 0.92 -15.94
C GLY A 149 -8.25 0.63 -16.55
N VAL A 150 -9.06 -0.13 -15.83
CA VAL A 150 -10.41 -0.52 -16.26
C VAL A 150 -11.39 0.61 -15.89
N PRO A 151 -12.14 1.19 -16.84
CA PRO A 151 -12.99 2.35 -16.56
C PRO A 151 -14.22 2.00 -15.71
N LEU A 152 -14.53 2.88 -14.77
CA LEU A 152 -15.81 2.94 -14.08
C LEU A 152 -16.90 3.32 -15.08
N LEU A 153 -17.98 2.53 -15.10
CA LEU A 153 -19.14 2.76 -15.94
C LEU A 153 -20.32 3.24 -15.10
N SER A 154 -20.91 4.37 -15.45
CA SER A 154 -22.19 4.83 -14.92
C SER A 154 -23.25 4.74 -16.01
N ASN A 155 -24.31 3.96 -15.78
CA ASN A 155 -25.36 3.68 -16.77
C ASN A 155 -24.80 3.21 -18.13
N GLY A 156 -23.75 2.38 -18.10
CA GLY A 156 -23.09 1.85 -19.31
C GLY A 156 -22.21 2.86 -20.05
N ARG A 157 -21.94 4.04 -19.48
CA ARG A 157 -21.06 5.08 -20.06
C ARG A 157 -19.86 5.32 -19.16
N VAL A 158 -18.70 5.59 -19.76
CA VAL A 158 -17.49 5.94 -19.02
C VAL A 158 -17.72 7.23 -18.24
N VAL A 159 -17.42 7.23 -16.94
CA VAL A 159 -17.47 8.44 -16.12
C VAL A 159 -16.33 9.36 -16.57
N ALA A 160 -16.68 10.57 -17.01
CA ALA A 160 -15.69 11.56 -17.46
C ALA A 160 -14.83 12.04 -16.28
N SER A 161 -13.53 12.14 -16.52
CA SER A 161 -12.52 12.62 -15.55
C SER A 161 -12.31 14.14 -15.62
N ASP A 162 -13.12 14.86 -16.42
CA ASP A 162 -12.82 16.23 -16.87
C ASP A 162 -13.15 17.33 -15.84
N SER A 163 -13.37 16.96 -14.57
CA SER A 163 -13.60 17.92 -13.48
C SER A 163 -12.31 18.17 -12.69
N GLU A 164 -12.12 19.41 -12.22
CA GLU A 164 -11.08 19.77 -11.26
C GLU A 164 -11.72 19.96 -9.87
N PRO A 165 -11.25 19.27 -8.81
CA PRO A 165 -10.15 18.31 -8.80
C PRO A 165 -10.48 17.01 -9.55
N ARG A 166 -9.47 16.46 -10.24
CA ARG A 166 -9.60 15.22 -11.02
C ARG A 166 -10.17 14.07 -10.18
N ILE A 167 -11.29 13.51 -10.64
CA ILE A 167 -11.88 12.30 -10.07
C ILE A 167 -11.22 11.08 -10.73
N GLU A 168 -10.70 10.16 -9.93
CA GLU A 168 -10.22 8.87 -10.44
C GLU A 168 -11.42 8.05 -10.94
N THR A 169 -11.40 7.67 -12.22
CA THR A 169 -12.52 6.94 -12.86
C THR A 169 -12.09 5.59 -13.44
N LYS A 170 -10.89 5.13 -13.11
CA LYS A 170 -10.36 3.84 -13.56
C LYS A 170 -9.80 3.06 -12.38
N ALA A 171 -10.08 1.76 -12.34
CA ALA A 171 -9.43 0.84 -11.41
C ALA A 171 -7.95 0.65 -11.79
N PHE A 172 -7.16 0.15 -10.85
CA PHE A 172 -5.80 -0.26 -11.15
C PHE A 172 -5.78 -1.34 -12.26
N PRO A 173 -4.81 -1.33 -13.18
CA PRO A 173 -4.77 -2.32 -14.26
C PRO A 173 -4.67 -3.74 -13.74
N THR A 174 -5.33 -4.67 -14.43
CA THR A 174 -5.13 -6.11 -14.20
C THR A 174 -3.75 -6.54 -14.71
N PRO A 175 -3.19 -7.64 -14.18
CA PRO A 175 -1.98 -8.25 -14.74
C PRO A 175 -2.12 -8.52 -16.25
N ASP A 176 -3.26 -9.04 -16.70
CA ASP A 176 -3.54 -9.32 -18.11
C ASP A 176 -3.44 -8.07 -19.00
N SER A 177 -3.95 -6.93 -18.54
CA SER A 177 -3.91 -5.68 -19.31
C SER A 177 -2.48 -5.19 -19.53
N ILE A 178 -1.61 -5.30 -18.52
CA ILE A 178 -0.20 -4.93 -18.64
C ILE A 178 0.56 -5.98 -19.47
N ALA A 179 0.28 -7.27 -19.26
CA ALA A 179 0.93 -8.39 -19.96
C ALA A 179 0.64 -8.38 -21.47
N ALA A 180 -0.50 -7.87 -21.90
CA ALA A 180 -0.88 -7.71 -23.31
C ALA A 180 -0.09 -6.61 -24.05
N SER A 181 0.66 -5.78 -23.32
CA SER A 181 1.56 -4.76 -23.90
C SER A 181 3.01 -5.28 -23.97
N ASP A 182 3.98 -4.36 -24.09
CA ASP A 182 5.41 -4.62 -24.06
C ASP A 182 6.17 -3.58 -23.21
N PRO A 183 7.43 -3.87 -22.81
CA PRO A 183 8.24 -2.93 -22.03
C PRO A 183 8.46 -1.57 -22.70
N GLU A 184 8.56 -1.52 -24.03
CA GLU A 184 8.71 -0.30 -24.81
C GLU A 184 7.50 0.63 -24.64
N THR A 185 6.29 0.08 -24.74
CA THR A 185 5.03 0.79 -24.53
C THR A 185 4.95 1.36 -23.11
N LEU A 186 5.30 0.56 -22.09
CA LEU A 186 5.36 1.05 -20.71
C LEU A 186 6.36 2.21 -20.56
N LYS A 187 7.53 2.11 -21.20
CA LYS A 187 8.56 3.15 -21.17
C LYS A 187 8.09 4.43 -21.86
N GLU A 188 7.39 4.34 -22.98
CA GLU A 188 6.94 5.49 -23.77
C GLU A 188 5.71 6.19 -23.18
N LYS A 189 4.67 5.42 -22.86
CA LYS A 189 3.38 5.94 -22.37
C LYS A 189 3.47 6.35 -20.90
N ILE A 190 4.01 5.47 -20.07
CA ILE A 190 3.99 5.62 -18.60
C ILE A 190 5.24 6.34 -18.09
N ARG A 191 6.33 6.33 -18.88
CA ARG A 191 7.62 6.95 -18.53
C ARG A 191 8.28 6.31 -17.31
N VAL A 192 8.15 4.98 -17.17
CA VAL A 192 8.69 4.21 -16.03
C VAL A 192 10.19 3.91 -16.12
N GLY A 193 10.80 4.20 -17.26
CA GLY A 193 12.24 4.07 -17.50
C GLY A 193 12.72 2.63 -17.38
N TYR A 194 13.80 2.41 -16.62
CA TYR A 194 14.40 1.09 -16.42
C TYR A 194 13.47 0.08 -15.70
N ARG A 195 12.35 0.53 -15.12
CA ARG A 195 11.39 -0.34 -14.43
C ARG A 195 10.47 -1.09 -15.39
N ALA A 196 10.39 -0.67 -16.66
CA ALA A 196 9.45 -1.25 -17.62
C ALA A 196 9.58 -2.79 -17.76
N PRO A 197 10.78 -3.37 -17.93
CA PRO A 197 10.90 -4.83 -18.07
C PRO A 197 10.44 -5.57 -16.80
N ALA A 198 10.77 -5.06 -15.62
CA ALA A 198 10.38 -5.65 -14.35
C ALA A 198 8.85 -5.68 -14.15
N ILE A 199 8.16 -4.58 -14.49
CA ILE A 199 6.70 -4.48 -14.37
C ILE A 199 6.01 -5.41 -15.37
N HIS A 200 6.48 -5.40 -16.62
CA HIS A 200 5.93 -6.26 -17.67
C HIS A 200 6.12 -7.75 -17.35
N GLU A 201 7.33 -8.16 -16.94
CA GLU A 201 7.61 -9.54 -16.57
C GLU A 201 6.74 -10.01 -15.40
N LEU A 202 6.60 -9.17 -14.36
CA LEU A 202 5.73 -9.48 -13.22
C LEU A 202 4.28 -9.70 -13.70
N ALA A 203 3.76 -8.79 -14.52
CA ALA A 203 2.42 -8.91 -15.08
C ALA A 203 2.24 -10.19 -15.89
N VAL A 204 3.20 -10.54 -16.76
CA VAL A 204 3.17 -11.79 -17.55
C VAL A 204 3.20 -13.03 -16.65
N ARG A 205 4.05 -13.05 -15.61
CA ARG A 205 4.14 -14.18 -14.67
C ARG A 205 2.83 -14.40 -13.90
N VAL A 206 2.19 -13.31 -13.47
CA VAL A 206 0.92 -13.37 -12.75
C VAL A 206 -0.23 -13.73 -13.69
N ALA A 207 -0.35 -13.06 -14.84
CA ALA A 207 -1.42 -13.33 -15.83
C ALA A 207 -1.39 -14.76 -16.38
N SER A 208 -0.19 -15.33 -16.56
CA SER A 208 -0.04 -16.73 -17.00
C SER A 208 -0.25 -17.77 -15.90
N GLY A 209 -0.48 -17.36 -14.64
CA GLY A 209 -0.61 -18.25 -13.48
C GLY A 209 0.71 -18.89 -13.03
N LYS A 210 1.86 -18.53 -13.62
CA LYS A 210 3.18 -19.03 -13.22
C LYS A 210 3.63 -18.52 -11.86
N PHE A 211 3.05 -17.42 -11.39
CA PHE A 211 3.31 -16.87 -10.08
C PHE A 211 2.02 -16.37 -9.44
N ASP A 212 1.52 -17.13 -8.47
CA ASP A 212 0.39 -16.73 -7.64
C ASP A 212 0.86 -15.74 -6.57
N LEU A 213 0.95 -14.47 -6.96
CA LEU A 213 1.39 -13.40 -6.09
C LEU A 213 0.42 -13.18 -4.93
N GLU A 214 -0.88 -13.32 -5.17
CA GLU A 214 -1.91 -13.05 -4.16
C GLU A 214 -1.86 -14.09 -3.02
N ALA A 215 -1.44 -15.33 -3.29
CA ALA A 215 -1.20 -16.34 -2.25
C ALA A 215 -0.19 -15.90 -1.18
N LEU A 216 0.74 -14.98 -1.50
CA LEU A 216 1.71 -14.47 -0.53
C LEU A 216 1.05 -13.71 0.64
N LYS A 217 -0.16 -13.16 0.45
CA LYS A 217 -0.96 -12.53 1.52
C LYS A 217 -1.23 -13.48 2.69
N HIS A 218 -1.31 -14.77 2.41
CA HIS A 218 -1.64 -15.82 3.37
C HIS A 218 -0.47 -16.80 3.59
N SER A 219 0.74 -16.42 3.19
CA SER A 219 1.91 -17.28 3.31
C SER A 219 2.21 -17.64 4.77
N SER A 220 2.42 -18.93 5.00
CA SER A 220 2.91 -19.48 6.27
C SER A 220 4.44 -19.54 6.35
N LEU A 221 5.15 -19.03 5.34
CA LEU A 221 6.61 -18.98 5.36
C LEU A 221 7.11 -18.10 6.52
N PRO A 222 8.22 -18.45 7.16
CA PRO A 222 8.93 -17.53 8.06
C PRO A 222 9.27 -16.23 7.33
N THR A 223 9.24 -15.08 8.04
CA THR A 223 9.42 -13.76 7.41
C THR A 223 10.69 -13.67 6.56
N LEU A 224 11.80 -14.28 7.00
CA LEU A 224 13.05 -14.29 6.24
C LEU A 224 12.93 -15.02 4.89
N GLU A 225 12.20 -16.14 4.83
CA GLU A 225 12.02 -16.90 3.58
C GLU A 225 11.03 -16.18 2.66
N LEU A 226 9.94 -15.62 3.21
CA LEU A 226 9.04 -14.76 2.45
C LEU A 226 9.76 -13.54 1.86
N ARG A 227 10.71 -12.96 2.61
CA ARG A 227 11.56 -11.88 2.11
C ARG A 227 12.38 -12.31 0.90
N LYS A 228 12.98 -13.51 0.95
CA LYS A 228 13.75 -14.06 -0.18
C LYS A 228 12.85 -14.28 -1.39
N GLU A 229 11.65 -14.82 -1.18
CA GLU A 229 10.64 -15.02 -2.23
C GLU A 229 10.28 -13.69 -2.91
N LEU A 230 9.98 -12.64 -2.13
CA LEU A 230 9.70 -11.30 -2.67
C LEU A 230 10.87 -10.73 -3.47
N MET A 231 12.11 -10.99 -3.04
CA MET A 231 13.31 -10.54 -3.76
C MET A 231 13.60 -11.31 -5.06
N THR A 232 12.82 -12.36 -5.39
CA THR A 232 12.86 -13.00 -6.73
C THR A 232 12.11 -12.19 -7.79
N ILE A 233 11.34 -11.18 -7.36
CA ILE A 233 10.63 -10.27 -8.26
C ILE A 233 11.63 -9.24 -8.76
N ASN A 234 11.81 -9.15 -10.08
CA ASN A 234 12.68 -8.14 -10.66
C ASN A 234 12.21 -6.73 -10.28
N GLY A 235 13.16 -5.88 -9.87
CA GLY A 235 12.85 -4.56 -9.31
C GLY A 235 12.59 -4.53 -7.79
N VAL A 236 12.48 -5.68 -7.12
CA VAL A 236 12.30 -5.77 -5.66
C VAL A 236 13.64 -6.03 -4.97
N GLY A 237 14.30 -4.94 -4.55
CA GLY A 237 15.52 -4.99 -3.73
C GLY A 237 15.24 -5.06 -2.21
N PRO A 238 16.29 -5.01 -1.36
CA PRO A 238 16.18 -5.09 0.10
C PRO A 238 15.17 -4.14 0.75
N TYR A 239 15.14 -2.88 0.29
CA TYR A 239 14.17 -1.86 0.72
C TYR A 239 12.74 -2.25 0.32
N ALA A 240 12.53 -2.56 -0.96
CA ALA A 240 11.22 -2.88 -1.50
C ALA A 240 10.62 -4.14 -0.85
N ALA A 241 11.45 -5.16 -0.61
CA ALA A 241 11.02 -6.37 0.08
C ALA A 241 10.61 -6.07 1.54
N ALA A 242 11.37 -5.24 2.27
CA ALA A 242 10.98 -4.84 3.62
C ALA A 242 9.70 -4.00 3.66
N ASN A 243 9.49 -3.12 2.67
CA ASN A 243 8.24 -2.36 2.52
C ASN A 243 7.05 -3.29 2.25
N LEU A 244 7.21 -4.26 1.35
CA LEU A 244 6.16 -5.25 1.04
C LEU A 244 5.87 -6.17 2.23
N LEU A 245 6.86 -6.50 3.04
CA LEU A 245 6.63 -7.23 4.29
C LEU A 245 5.78 -6.42 5.27
N LEU A 246 6.04 -5.12 5.43
CA LEU A 246 5.17 -4.26 6.25
C LEU A 246 3.73 -4.25 5.72
N ILE A 247 3.55 -4.15 4.41
CA ILE A 247 2.24 -4.29 3.76
C ILE A 247 1.62 -5.64 4.11
N LEU A 248 2.37 -6.75 4.04
CA LEU A 248 1.92 -8.09 4.42
C LEU A 248 1.74 -8.29 5.93
N GLY A 249 1.95 -7.25 6.76
CA GLY A 249 1.83 -7.32 8.21
C GLY A 249 2.97 -8.08 8.90
N ARG A 250 4.16 -8.11 8.28
CA ARG A 250 5.39 -8.71 8.81
C ARG A 250 6.43 -7.61 9.00
N SER A 251 6.76 -7.29 10.25
CA SER A 251 7.55 -6.09 10.58
C SER A 251 8.97 -6.36 11.01
N ASP A 252 9.51 -7.54 10.74
CA ASP A 252 10.85 -7.94 11.16
C ASP A 252 11.98 -7.10 10.52
N PHE A 253 11.69 -6.40 9.42
CA PHE A 253 12.66 -5.65 8.64
C PHE A 253 12.27 -4.19 8.49
N ILE A 254 13.28 -3.32 8.44
CA ILE A 254 13.10 -1.89 8.20
C ILE A 254 13.27 -1.61 6.70
N PRO A 255 12.33 -0.93 6.03
CA PRO A 255 12.53 -0.42 4.68
C PRO A 255 13.49 0.78 4.70
N ILE A 256 14.79 0.48 4.67
CA ILE A 256 15.85 1.50 4.73
C ILE A 256 16.10 2.08 3.33
N ASP A 257 15.70 3.33 3.13
CA ASP A 257 16.05 4.17 1.99
C ASP A 257 16.88 5.40 2.43
N SER A 258 17.08 6.35 1.52
CA SER A 258 17.81 7.59 1.84
C SER A 258 17.09 8.44 2.90
N TRP A 259 15.76 8.39 2.95
CA TRP A 259 14.97 9.11 3.95
C TRP A 259 15.11 8.49 5.33
N ALA A 260 15.04 7.16 5.43
CA ALA A 260 15.29 6.41 6.66
C ALA A 260 16.68 6.71 7.25
N LEU A 261 17.71 6.71 6.38
CA LEU A 261 19.07 7.09 6.79
C LEU A 261 19.11 8.53 7.33
N LYS A 262 18.41 9.46 6.68
CA LYS A 262 18.34 10.86 7.11
C LYS A 262 17.62 11.03 8.45
N LEU A 263 16.46 10.41 8.65
CA LEU A 263 15.70 10.45 9.90
C LEU A 263 16.53 9.95 11.10
N VAL A 264 17.12 8.76 10.95
CA VAL A 264 17.95 8.14 12.00
C VAL A 264 19.22 8.97 12.24
N SER A 265 19.83 9.49 11.18
CA SER A 265 21.00 10.36 11.30
C SER A 265 20.71 11.64 12.10
N HIS A 266 19.59 12.30 11.86
CA HIS A 266 19.21 13.50 12.60
C HIS A 266 18.88 13.20 14.07
N GLU A 267 18.27 12.05 14.34
CA GLU A 267 17.89 11.66 15.71
C GLU A 267 19.11 11.29 16.58
N TRP A 268 20.09 10.55 16.04
CA TRP A 268 21.20 10.01 16.86
C TRP A 268 22.61 10.42 16.42
N TYR A 269 22.79 10.95 15.21
CA TYR A 269 24.11 11.20 14.62
C TYR A 269 24.32 12.66 14.17
N ARG A 270 23.45 13.59 14.61
CA ARG A 270 23.54 15.03 14.31
C ARG A 270 23.60 15.33 12.80
N GLY A 271 22.90 14.54 11.98
CA GLY A 271 22.85 14.72 10.53
C GLY A 271 24.08 14.21 9.76
N LYS A 272 25.01 13.50 10.41
CA LYS A 272 26.16 12.88 9.72
C LYS A 272 25.74 11.66 8.88
N PRO A 273 26.37 11.39 7.72
CA PRO A 273 26.08 10.19 6.95
C PRO A 273 26.22 8.91 7.80
N ILE A 274 25.26 7.99 7.66
CA ILE A 274 25.22 6.70 8.33
C ILE A 274 24.92 5.57 7.34
N THR A 275 25.05 4.35 7.81
CA THR A 275 24.83 3.10 7.08
C THR A 275 23.52 2.42 7.50
N ALA A 276 23.02 1.51 6.67
CA ALA A 276 21.86 0.67 7.01
C ALA A 276 22.09 -0.16 8.29
N LYS A 277 23.32 -0.60 8.54
CA LYS A 277 23.68 -1.34 9.76
C LYS A 277 23.51 -0.50 11.03
N GLU A 278 23.80 0.79 10.95
CA GLU A 278 23.60 1.73 12.07
C GLU A 278 22.11 2.00 12.33
N VAL A 279 21.27 2.01 11.28
CA VAL A 279 19.81 2.04 11.43
C VAL A 279 19.33 0.79 12.16
N GLU A 280 19.66 -0.40 11.63
CA GLU A 280 19.26 -1.69 12.22
C GLU A 280 19.65 -1.80 13.70
N LYS A 281 20.86 -1.36 14.05
CA LYS A 281 21.37 -1.41 15.44
C LYS A 281 20.48 -0.63 16.42
N HIS A 282 19.95 0.52 16.04
CA HIS A 282 19.08 1.32 16.92
C HIS A 282 17.72 0.67 17.18
N PHE A 283 17.30 -0.20 16.27
CA PHE A 283 16.01 -0.89 16.36
C PHE A 283 16.14 -2.37 16.76
N GLU A 284 17.33 -2.89 16.98
CA GLU A 284 17.58 -4.31 17.27
C GLU A 284 16.74 -4.85 18.43
N LYS A 285 16.57 -4.04 19.49
CA LYS A 285 15.77 -4.37 20.68
C LYS A 285 14.29 -4.67 20.40
N TRP A 286 13.77 -4.26 19.24
CA TRP A 286 12.37 -4.43 18.87
C TRP A 286 12.05 -5.81 18.26
N GLY A 287 13.05 -6.64 17.96
CA GLY A 287 12.83 -7.99 17.44
C GLY A 287 11.97 -7.99 16.17
N GLU A 288 10.84 -8.70 16.21
CA GLU A 288 9.87 -8.76 15.10
C GLU A 288 9.13 -7.43 14.84
N PHE A 289 9.21 -6.47 15.77
CA PHE A 289 8.55 -5.17 15.65
C PHE A 289 9.45 -4.06 15.10
N LYS A 290 10.66 -4.37 14.62
CA LYS A 290 11.62 -3.37 14.11
C LYS A 290 11.01 -2.39 13.11
N GLY A 291 10.35 -2.92 12.09
CA GLY A 291 9.67 -2.16 11.05
C GLY A 291 8.58 -1.26 11.63
N LEU A 292 7.71 -1.76 12.52
CA LEU A 292 6.67 -0.93 13.15
C LEU A 292 7.25 0.15 14.07
N ALA A 293 8.26 -0.21 14.86
CA ALA A 293 8.93 0.72 15.75
C ALA A 293 9.60 1.85 14.97
N PHE A 294 10.28 1.54 13.86
CA PHE A 294 10.83 2.54 12.95
C PHE A 294 9.74 3.39 12.29
N TRP A 295 8.70 2.73 11.75
CA TRP A 295 7.66 3.39 10.95
C TRP A 295 6.82 4.37 11.77
N PHE A 296 6.51 4.02 13.01
CA PHE A 296 5.67 4.83 13.90
C PHE A 296 6.45 5.63 14.95
N TRP A 297 7.79 5.61 14.86
CA TRP A 297 8.64 6.42 15.70
C TRP A 297 8.26 7.90 15.61
N ASP A 298 8.20 8.58 16.75
CA ASP A 298 7.95 10.02 16.80
C ASP A 298 9.23 10.80 16.42
N TRP A 299 9.49 10.86 15.10
CA TRP A 299 10.61 11.57 14.51
C TRP A 299 10.48 13.07 14.74
N LYS A 300 11.54 13.72 15.25
CA LYS A 300 11.59 15.18 15.41
C LYS A 300 11.90 15.92 14.11
N TYR A 301 12.53 15.23 13.17
CA TYR A 301 12.86 15.78 11.88
C TYR A 301 11.67 15.65 10.95
N HIS A 302 11.13 16.79 10.54
CA HIS A 302 10.13 16.91 9.49
C HIS A 302 10.77 17.71 8.34
N GLU A 303 10.44 17.34 7.10
CA GLU A 303 10.90 18.03 5.90
C GLU A 303 10.26 19.41 5.75
#